data_AF-A0A522A585-F1
#
_entry.id   AF-A0A522A585-F1
#
_cell.length_a   1.000
_cell.length_b   1.000
_cell.length_c   1.000
_cell.angle_alpha   90.00
_cell.angle_beta   90.00
_cell.angle_gamma   90.00
#
_symmetry.space_group_name_H-M   'P 1'
#
loop_
_entity.id
_entity.type
_entity.pdbx_description
1 polymer ?
#
loop_
_entity_poly.entity_id
_entity_poly.type
_entity_poly.pdbx_seq_one_letter_code
_entity_poly.pdbx_strand_id
1 'polypeptide(L)'
;MESWRPIVGYEDRYAISDHGNVRSFWGQGRILIPTLKGKRSPFYEAVTLSVNDLKASKCIHVLVAEAFLPPRPTPNHWVRHYDGNSRNNHVSNLRWGTPQDDADDRMRLGTVARGERHGMYGRHLFGMLAGRRA
;
A
#
# COMPACT_ATOMS: atom_id res chain seq x y z
N MET A 1 -22.84 -7.11 7.51
CA MET A 1 -23.17 -7.43 6.11
C MET A 1 -22.07 -6.83 5.25
N GLU A 2 -21.61 -7.54 4.23
CA GLU A 2 -20.50 -7.07 3.38
C GLU A 2 -21.02 -6.12 2.30
N SER A 3 -20.38 -4.97 2.14
CA SER A 3 -20.74 -3.95 1.15
C SER A 3 -19.91 -4.12 -0.11
N TRP A 4 -20.53 -4.02 -1.30
CA TRP A 4 -19.85 -4.21 -2.59
C TRP A 4 -19.95 -2.94 -3.46
N ARG A 5 -18.85 -2.59 -4.13
CA ARG A 5 -18.78 -1.45 -5.08
C ARG A 5 -18.10 -1.88 -6.39
N PRO A 6 -18.48 -1.31 -7.54
CA PRO A 6 -17.79 -1.57 -8.80
C PRO A 6 -16.34 -1.08 -8.71
N ILE A 7 -15.41 -1.79 -9.37
CA ILE A 7 -14.03 -1.34 -9.49
C ILE A 7 -13.94 -0.35 -10.64
N VAL A 8 -13.48 0.87 -10.37
CA VAL A 8 -13.39 1.94 -11.37
C VAL A 8 -12.48 1.54 -12.54
N GLY A 9 -12.95 1.77 -13.76
CA GLY A 9 -12.33 1.31 -15.01
C GLY A 9 -12.61 -0.17 -15.37
N TYR A 10 -13.39 -0.87 -14.54
CA TYR A 10 -13.81 -2.24 -14.76
C TYR A 10 -15.24 -2.52 -14.26
N GLU A 11 -16.09 -1.50 -14.27
CA GLU A 11 -17.38 -1.44 -13.56
C GLU A 11 -18.32 -2.59 -13.96
N ASP A 12 -18.33 -2.98 -15.25
CA ASP A 12 -19.19 -4.04 -15.78
C ASP A 12 -18.64 -5.46 -15.57
N ARG A 13 -17.42 -5.59 -15.03
CA ARG A 13 -16.72 -6.88 -14.94
C ARG A 13 -16.36 -7.27 -13.53
N TYR A 14 -16.09 -6.32 -12.65
CA TYR A 14 -15.64 -6.62 -11.29
C TYR A 14 -16.22 -5.67 -10.24
N ALA A 15 -16.42 -6.23 -9.04
CA ALA A 15 -16.73 -5.49 -7.83
C ALA A 15 -15.75 -5.87 -6.71
N ILE A 16 -15.51 -4.93 -5.81
CA ILE A 16 -14.69 -5.10 -4.61
C ILE A 16 -15.57 -4.88 -3.39
N SER A 17 -15.35 -5.69 -2.35
CA SER A 17 -16.03 -5.53 -1.07
C SER A 17 -15.25 -4.71 -0.07
N ASP A 18 -15.93 -4.23 0.97
CA ASP A 18 -15.33 -3.59 2.14
C ASP A 18 -14.41 -4.54 2.95
N HIS A 19 -14.48 -5.85 2.73
CA HIS A 19 -13.57 -6.86 3.31
C HIS A 19 -12.37 -7.20 2.41
N GLY A 20 -12.32 -6.67 1.19
CA GLY A 20 -11.24 -6.98 0.24
C GLY A 20 -11.49 -8.20 -0.64
N ASN A 21 -12.71 -8.73 -0.70
CA ASN A 21 -13.06 -9.77 -1.66
C ASN A 21 -13.33 -9.15 -3.03
N VAL A 22 -12.76 -9.75 -4.08
CA VAL A 22 -12.98 -9.29 -5.47
C VAL A 22 -13.89 -10.28 -6.18
N ARG A 23 -15.02 -9.80 -6.70
CA ARG A 23 -15.97 -10.57 -7.47
C ARG A 23 -15.81 -10.26 -8.95
N SER A 24 -15.79 -11.30 -9.77
CA SER A 24 -15.89 -11.23 -11.23
C SER A 24 -17.33 -11.52 -11.63
N PHE A 25 -17.86 -10.76 -12.59
CA PHE A 25 -19.16 -11.01 -13.23
C PHE A 25 -19.05 -11.77 -14.57
N TRP A 26 -17.82 -12.08 -15.00
CA TRP A 26 -17.60 -12.89 -16.20
C TRP A 26 -18.16 -14.32 -16.06
N GLY A 27 -18.86 -14.80 -17.08
CA GLY A 27 -19.48 -16.13 -17.10
C GLY A 27 -20.54 -16.28 -16.01
N GLN A 28 -20.43 -17.33 -15.19
CA GLN A 28 -21.33 -17.56 -14.05
C GLN A 28 -21.03 -16.66 -12.84
N GLY A 29 -19.98 -15.84 -12.93
CA GLY A 29 -19.45 -15.06 -11.82
C GLY A 29 -18.68 -15.90 -10.80
N ARG A 30 -17.71 -15.30 -10.12
CA ARG A 30 -16.92 -15.96 -9.06
C ARG A 30 -16.19 -14.95 -8.19
N ILE A 31 -15.80 -15.36 -6.99
CA ILE A 31 -14.79 -14.64 -6.21
C ILE A 31 -13.41 -15.00 -6.73
N LEU A 32 -12.57 -13.99 -6.96
CA LEU A 32 -11.19 -14.17 -7.39
C LEU A 32 -10.31 -14.56 -6.22
N ILE A 33 -9.39 -15.49 -6.47
CA ILE A 33 -8.39 -15.92 -5.48
C ILE A 33 -7.20 -14.94 -5.56
N PRO A 34 -6.84 -14.26 -4.46
CA PRO A 34 -5.69 -13.38 -4.43
C PRO A 34 -4.37 -14.13 -4.55
N THR A 35 -3.37 -13.48 -5.14
CA THR A 35 -1.96 -13.88 -5.08
C THR A 35 -1.18 -12.94 -4.17
N LEU A 36 -0.04 -13.41 -3.65
CA LEU A 36 0.86 -12.57 -2.87
C LEU A 36 1.86 -11.87 -3.78
N LYS A 37 2.03 -10.55 -3.58
CA LYS A 37 2.96 -9.69 -4.32
C LYS A 37 4.00 -9.09 -3.36
N GLY A 38 5.26 -9.13 -3.79
CA GLY A 38 6.39 -8.56 -3.05
C GLY A 38 7.61 -9.48 -3.09
N LYS A 39 8.82 -8.91 -3.10
CA LYS A 39 10.08 -9.68 -3.04
C LYS A 39 10.50 -10.02 -1.61
N ARG A 40 10.04 -9.24 -0.63
CA ARG A 40 10.34 -9.37 0.80
C ARG A 40 9.10 -8.95 1.60
N SER A 41 8.98 -9.45 2.83
CA SER A 41 7.91 -9.08 3.76
C SER A 41 7.90 -7.56 4.03
N PRO A 42 6.72 -6.92 4.18
CA PRO A 42 5.38 -7.52 4.07
C PRO A 42 4.95 -7.77 2.61
N PHE A 43 4.25 -8.90 2.39
CA PHE A 43 3.61 -9.20 1.11
C PHE A 43 2.22 -8.59 1.04
N TYR A 44 1.77 -8.18 -0.14
CA TYR A 44 0.43 -7.66 -0.36
C TYR A 44 -0.42 -8.62 -1.19
N GLU A 45 -1.69 -8.76 -0.83
CA GLU A 45 -2.63 -9.52 -1.64
C GLU A 45 -3.02 -8.71 -2.89
N ALA A 46 -3.03 -9.39 -4.04
CA ALA A 46 -3.32 -8.80 -5.34
C ALA A 46 -4.18 -9.73 -6.20
N VAL A 47 -4.92 -9.14 -7.13
CA VAL A 47 -5.68 -9.87 -8.15
C VAL A 47 -5.30 -9.39 -9.54
N THR A 48 -5.54 -10.23 -10.54
CA THR A 48 -5.40 -9.85 -11.95
C THR A 48 -6.78 -9.54 -12.52
N LEU A 49 -6.98 -8.28 -12.91
CA LEU A 49 -8.19 -7.82 -13.60
C LEU A 49 -7.94 -7.83 -15.11
N SER A 50 -8.97 -8.10 -15.90
CA SER A 50 -8.87 -8.18 -17.36
C SER A 50 -9.96 -7.36 -18.04
N VAL A 51 -9.59 -6.56 -19.03
CA VAL A 51 -10.51 -5.78 -19.88
C VAL A 51 -9.95 -5.75 -21.31
N ASN A 52 -10.77 -6.12 -22.30
CA ASN A 52 -10.38 -6.14 -23.73
C ASN A 52 -9.02 -6.82 -23.97
N ASP A 53 -8.86 -8.03 -23.44
CA ASP A 53 -7.62 -8.84 -23.49
C ASP A 53 -6.39 -8.26 -22.79
N LEU A 54 -6.48 -7.04 -22.24
CA LEU A 54 -5.45 -6.43 -21.41
C LEU A 54 -5.62 -6.87 -19.95
N LYS A 55 -4.52 -7.31 -19.33
CA LYS A 55 -4.48 -7.76 -17.94
C LYS A 55 -3.68 -6.79 -17.08
N ALA A 56 -4.19 -6.49 -15.89
CA ALA A 56 -3.50 -5.66 -14.91
C ALA A 56 -3.55 -6.30 -13.52
N SER A 57 -2.39 -6.40 -12.86
CA SER A 57 -2.30 -6.80 -11.46
C SER A 57 -2.56 -5.60 -10.56
N LYS A 58 -3.56 -5.71 -9.67
CA LYS A 58 -3.97 -4.66 -8.72
C LYS A 58 -3.91 -5.19 -7.29
N CYS A 59 -3.36 -4.40 -6.38
CA CYS A 59 -3.33 -4.74 -4.96
C CYS A 59 -4.72 -4.53 -4.34
N ILE A 60 -5.17 -5.48 -3.51
CA ILE A 60 -6.52 -5.47 -2.95
C ILE A 60 -6.74 -4.26 -2.03
N HIS A 61 -5.81 -3.97 -1.13
CA HIS A 61 -5.92 -2.80 -0.24
C HIS A 61 -6.08 -1.48 -1.01
N VAL A 62 -5.47 -1.35 -2.18
CA VAL A 62 -5.64 -0.15 -3.04
C VAL A 62 -7.06 -0.09 -3.60
N LEU A 63 -7.56 -1.21 -4.12
CA LEU A 63 -8.92 -1.29 -4.66
C LEU A 63 -9.98 -0.97 -3.59
N VAL A 64 -9.80 -1.48 -2.37
CA VAL A 64 -10.70 -1.17 -1.24
C VAL A 64 -10.62 0.31 -0.89
N ALA A 65 -9.43 0.88 -0.78
CA ALA A 65 -9.25 2.28 -0.46
C ALA A 65 -9.89 3.20 -1.52
N GLU A 66 -9.64 2.96 -2.80
CA GLU A 66 -10.20 3.73 -3.90
C GLU A 66 -11.74 3.62 -3.97
N ALA A 67 -12.29 2.46 -3.62
CA ALA A 67 -13.73 2.24 -3.67
C ALA A 67 -14.47 2.82 -2.45
N PHE A 68 -13.90 2.77 -1.24
CA PHE A 68 -14.64 3.03 -0.01
C PHE A 68 -14.13 4.21 0.84
N LEU A 69 -12.87 4.62 0.72
CA LEU A 69 -12.37 5.79 1.42
C LEU A 69 -12.74 7.08 0.67
N PRO A 70 -12.70 8.24 1.36
CA PRO A 70 -12.76 9.53 0.68
C PRO A 70 -11.69 9.63 -0.41
N PRO A 71 -11.89 10.51 -1.42
CA PRO A 71 -10.94 10.70 -2.50
C PRO A 71 -9.52 10.87 -1.98
N ARG A 72 -8.58 10.21 -2.66
CA ARG A 72 -7.16 10.28 -2.34
C ARG A 72 -6.72 11.75 -2.25
N PRO A 73 -6.22 12.22 -1.07
CA PRO A 73 -5.95 13.64 -0.88
C PRO A 73 -4.91 14.20 -1.83
N THR A 74 -3.82 13.45 -2.07
CA THR A 74 -2.78 13.85 -3.04
C THR A 74 -2.19 12.63 -3.77
N PRO A 75 -1.57 12.82 -4.95
CA PRO A 75 -0.85 11.76 -5.67
C PRO A 75 0.31 11.12 -4.90
N ASN A 76 0.74 11.68 -3.77
CA ASN A 76 1.81 11.15 -2.93
C ASN A 76 1.29 10.30 -1.76
N HIS A 77 -0.03 10.22 -1.57
CA HIS A 77 -0.60 9.40 -0.50
C HIS A 77 -0.63 7.93 -0.89
N TRP A 78 -0.05 7.05 -0.10
CA TRP A 78 -0.24 5.60 -0.23
C TRP A 78 -1.31 5.11 0.74
N VAL A 79 -1.83 3.91 0.46
CA VAL A 79 -2.72 3.21 1.38
C VAL A 79 -1.87 2.53 2.45
N ARG A 80 -2.25 2.68 3.71
CA ARG A 80 -1.59 2.11 4.87
C ARG A 80 -2.57 1.28 5.68
N HIS A 81 -2.08 0.20 6.28
CA HIS A 81 -2.80 -0.63 7.24
C HIS A 81 -2.56 -0.13 8.67
N TYR A 82 -3.62 0.04 9.47
CA TYR A 82 -3.50 0.50 10.86
C TYR A 82 -2.84 -0.55 11.76
N ASP A 83 -3.20 -1.82 11.60
CA ASP A 83 -2.70 -2.94 12.41
C ASP A 83 -1.32 -3.47 11.98
N GLY A 84 -0.74 -2.92 10.91
CA GLY A 84 0.52 -3.40 10.32
C GLY A 84 0.41 -4.75 9.59
N ASN A 85 -0.77 -5.36 9.52
CA ASN A 85 -1.00 -6.60 8.80
C ASN A 85 -1.47 -6.30 7.37
N SER A 86 -0.55 -6.47 6.42
CA SER A 86 -0.79 -6.22 4.98
C SER A 86 -1.85 -7.12 4.33
N ARG A 87 -2.36 -8.12 5.06
CA ARG A 87 -3.42 -9.04 4.62
C ARG A 87 -4.80 -8.68 5.18
N ASN A 88 -4.87 -7.81 6.19
CA ASN A 88 -6.13 -7.33 6.72
C ASN A 88 -6.64 -6.17 5.85
N ASN A 89 -7.26 -6.50 4.72
CA ASN A 89 -7.71 -5.53 3.73
C ASN A 89 -9.08 -4.90 4.03
N HIS A 90 -9.64 -5.10 5.22
CA HIS A 90 -10.92 -4.51 5.58
C HIS A 90 -10.82 -2.98 5.57
N VAL A 91 -11.82 -2.27 5.04
CA VAL A 91 -11.79 -0.81 4.86
C VAL A 91 -11.47 -0.05 6.14
N SER A 92 -11.98 -0.50 7.30
CA SER A 92 -11.71 0.15 8.59
C SER A 92 -10.24 0.05 9.02
N ASN A 93 -9.48 -0.90 8.45
CA ASN A 93 -8.06 -1.05 8.68
C ASN A 93 -7.21 -0.22 7.70
N LEU A 94 -7.82 0.46 6.73
CA LEU A 94 -7.10 1.19 5.69
C LEU A 94 -7.23 2.71 5.87
N ARG A 95 -6.15 3.42 5.56
CA ARG A 95 -6.14 4.89 5.46
C ARG A 95 -5.21 5.38 4.37
N TRP A 96 -5.47 6.59 3.87
CA TRP A 96 -4.46 7.36 3.16
C TRP A 96 -3.40 7.84 4.16
N GLY A 97 -2.14 7.79 3.76
CA GLY A 97 -1.08 8.47 4.50
C GLY A 97 0.07 8.85 3.57
N THR A 98 1.02 9.59 4.09
CA THR A 98 2.29 9.92 3.42
C THR A 98 3.46 9.30 4.19
N PRO A 99 4.67 9.25 3.59
CA PRO A 99 5.88 8.95 4.35
C PRO A 99 6.16 9.99 5.46
N GLN A 100 5.68 11.23 5.31
CA GLN A 100 5.90 12.32 6.27
C GLN A 100 4.98 12.21 7.49
N ASP A 101 3.73 11.75 7.30
CA ASP A 101 2.78 11.51 8.40
C ASP A 101 3.35 10.53 9.43
N ASP A 102 4.22 9.60 9.00
CA ASP A 102 4.88 8.64 9.87
C ASP A 102 5.94 9.28 10.78
N ALA A 103 6.59 10.35 10.32
CA ALA A 103 7.57 11.09 11.12
C ALA A 103 6.85 11.91 12.20
N ASP A 104 5.74 12.55 11.85
CA ASP A 104 4.95 13.36 12.78
C ASP A 104 4.21 12.49 13.80
N ASP A 105 3.62 11.35 13.41
CA ASP A 105 3.04 10.38 14.36
C ASP A 105 4.12 9.80 15.28
N ARG A 106 5.34 9.50 14.79
CA ARG A 106 6.45 8.99 15.61
C ARG A 106 6.99 10.03 16.59
N MET A 107 6.99 11.31 16.22
CA MET A 107 7.32 12.42 17.13
C MET A 107 6.21 12.67 18.16
N ARG A 108 4.94 12.59 17.74
CA ARG A 108 3.76 12.83 18.60
C ARG A 108 3.50 11.69 19.60
N LEU A 109 3.73 10.44 19.19
CA LEU A 109 3.55 9.23 20.00
C LEU A 109 4.81 8.87 20.83
N GLY A 110 5.88 9.67 20.78
CA GLY A 110 7.06 9.49 21.62
C GLY A 110 7.89 8.23 21.35
N THR A 111 7.73 7.58 20.20
CA THR A 111 8.43 6.32 19.83
C THR A 111 9.76 6.56 19.12
N VAL A 112 10.34 7.76 19.25
CA VAL A 112 11.73 8.01 18.88
C VAL A 112 12.66 7.43 19.95
N ALA A 113 13.31 6.31 19.64
CA ALA A 113 14.45 5.85 20.42
C ALA A 113 15.57 6.91 20.35
N ARG A 114 15.74 7.70 21.41
CA ARG A 114 16.93 8.52 21.63
C ARG A 114 18.00 7.63 22.27
N GLY A 115 18.96 7.19 21.48
CA GLY A 115 20.13 6.45 21.96
C GLY A 115 21.31 6.62 21.02
N GLU A 116 22.50 6.86 21.57
CA GLU A 116 23.77 7.22 20.91
C GLU A 116 24.40 6.10 20.06
N ARG A 117 23.61 5.15 19.55
CA ARG A 117 24.08 4.05 18.69
C ARG A 117 23.44 4.10 17.32
N HIS A 118 23.48 5.25 16.65
CA HIS A 118 23.33 5.27 15.20
C HIS A 118 24.68 4.96 14.55
N GLY A 119 25.06 3.67 14.64
CA GLY A 119 26.24 3.12 13.99
C GLY A 119 26.12 3.25 12.48
N MET A 120 27.10 3.96 11.92
CA MET A 120 27.48 4.09 10.52
C MET A 120 26.95 2.99 9.59
N TYR A 121 26.33 3.35 8.46
CA TYR A 121 26.66 2.74 7.17
C TYR A 121 26.27 3.67 6.00
N GLY A 122 27.31 4.18 5.32
CA GLY A 122 27.31 4.22 3.85
C GLY A 122 26.91 5.52 3.17
N ARG A 123 27.71 6.59 3.31
CA ARG A 123 27.84 7.59 2.24
C ARG A 123 29.23 7.49 1.62
N HIS A 124 29.30 6.84 0.46
CA HIS A 124 30.37 7.03 -0.50
C HIS A 124 30.18 8.39 -1.18
N LEU A 125 31.11 9.34 -1.03
CA LEU A 125 31.50 10.26 -2.11
C LEU A 125 32.75 11.07 -1.76
N PHE A 126 33.77 10.91 -2.60
CA PHE A 126 34.71 11.92 -3.13
C PHE A 126 35.40 12.94 -2.19
N GLY A 127 36.73 12.89 -2.25
CA GLY A 127 37.45 13.99 -2.91
C GLY A 127 38.16 15.02 -2.01
N MET A 128 39.47 14.79 -1.88
CA MET A 128 40.55 15.78 -2.11
C MET A 128 40.78 16.97 -1.14
N LEU A 129 42.10 17.15 -0.87
CA LEU A 129 42.83 18.38 -0.50
C LEU A 129 42.70 18.80 0.98
N ALA A 130 43.71 19.28 1.72
CA ALA A 130 45.14 19.58 1.56
C ALA A 130 45.75 19.51 2.99
N GLY A 131 46.99 19.13 3.25
CA GLY A 131 48.18 19.98 3.11
C GLY A 131 48.66 20.59 4.44
N ARG A 132 49.94 20.35 4.78
CA ARG A 132 50.86 21.06 5.73
C ARG A 132 50.72 20.75 7.24
N ARG A 133 51.72 20.07 7.82
CA ARG A 133 52.99 20.56 8.43
C ARG A 133 52.78 21.26 9.78
N ALA A 134 53.35 20.69 10.84
CA ALA A 134 54.56 21.17 11.48
C ALA A 134 55.32 19.96 12.05
#